data_AF-A0AAW0WNW9-F1
#
_entry.id   AF-A0AAW0WNW9-F1
#
_cell.length_a   1.000
_cell.length_b   1.000
_cell.length_c   1.000
_cell.angle_alpha   90.00
_cell.angle_beta   90.00
_cell.angle_gamma   90.00
#
_symmetry.space_group_name_H-M   'P 1'
#
loop_
_entity.id
_entity.type
_entity.pdbx_description
1 polymer ?
#
loop_
_entity_poly.entity_id
_entity_poly.type
_entity_poly.pdbx_seq_one_letter_code
_entity_poly.pdbx_strand_id
1 'polypeptide(L)'
;MLVLRAGRALTTLLNTETRVHLSSYQQAWKARGREEAVVVTDDGNIVVCWHPELKVPYEMTKPLPEPPQDTDSLLKVQYSKEMKQLFQKKHPYFINKDLRELTFTTKHRWFPRGEKRFAKKNPPRDREYL
;
A
#
# COMPACT_ATOMS: atom_id res chain seq x y z
N MET A 1 -2.71 61.55 54.82
CA MET A 1 -1.25 61.38 54.78
C MET A 1 -0.88 60.68 53.47
N LEU A 2 -0.09 61.34 52.64
CA LEU A 2 0.63 60.78 51.48
C LEU A 2 1.72 59.82 51.96
N VAL A 3 1.89 58.66 51.31
CA VAL A 3 3.21 58.15 50.90
C VAL A 3 3.05 57.33 49.61
N LEU A 4 3.56 57.88 48.51
CA LEU A 4 3.89 57.19 47.26
C LEU A 4 5.05 56.22 47.50
N ARG A 5 4.97 54.99 46.96
CA ARG A 5 6.17 54.22 46.60
C ARG A 5 6.00 53.66 45.19
N ALA A 6 6.76 54.27 44.28
CA ALA A 6 7.01 53.80 42.93
C ALA A 6 7.76 52.46 42.95
N GLY A 7 7.42 51.56 42.03
CA GLY A 7 8.07 50.25 41.91
C GLY A 7 7.83 49.62 40.54
N ARG A 8 8.50 50.19 39.53
CA ARG A 8 8.94 49.59 38.25
C ARG A 8 8.02 48.59 37.54
N ALA A 9 7.42 49.07 36.46
CA ALA A 9 6.98 48.25 35.35
C ALA A 9 8.16 47.47 34.75
N LEU A 10 8.05 46.15 34.68
CA LEU A 10 8.85 45.31 33.79
C LEU A 10 7.89 44.69 32.78
N THR A 11 7.81 45.34 31.63
CA THR A 11 7.22 44.80 30.40
C THR A 11 8.11 43.67 29.90
N THR A 12 7.73 42.42 30.15
CA THR A 12 8.30 41.28 29.41
C THR A 12 7.66 41.25 28.03
N LEU A 13 8.43 41.70 27.04
CA LEU A 13 8.11 41.61 25.62
C LEU A 13 7.91 40.13 25.27
N LEU A 14 6.70 39.79 24.84
CA LEU A 14 6.41 38.52 24.20
C LEU A 14 7.13 38.51 22.85
N ASN A 15 8.18 37.69 22.70
CA ASN A 15 8.79 37.43 21.40
C ASN A 15 7.78 36.65 20.55
N THR A 16 7.12 37.36 19.64
CA THR A 16 6.13 36.85 18.69
C THR A 16 6.76 36.36 17.38
N GLU A 17 7.92 35.70 17.42
CA GLU A 17 8.66 35.33 16.19
C GLU A 17 8.64 33.83 15.84
N THR A 18 7.95 33.00 16.60
CA THR A 18 7.59 31.65 16.14
C THR A 18 6.09 31.58 15.91
N ARG A 19 5.62 32.29 14.87
CA ARG A 19 4.30 32.00 14.27
C ARG A 19 4.35 30.56 13.76
N VAL A 20 3.85 29.67 14.60
CA VAL A 20 3.53 28.27 14.32
C VAL A 20 2.64 28.25 13.08
N HIS A 21 3.24 28.06 11.91
CA HIS A 21 2.54 27.76 10.67
C HIS A 21 2.26 26.25 10.62
N LEU A 22 1.62 25.72 11.68
CA LEU A 22 1.15 24.35 11.76
C LEU A 22 -0.37 24.38 11.87
N SER A 23 -1.08 24.64 10.78
CA SER A 23 -2.55 24.67 10.87
C SER A 23 -3.33 24.01 9.73
N SER A 24 -2.67 23.27 8.83
CA SER A 24 -3.43 22.46 7.87
C SER A 24 -2.66 21.26 7.33
N TYR A 25 -1.37 21.43 7.04
CA TYR A 25 -0.54 20.35 6.48
C TYR A 25 -0.35 19.16 7.43
N GLN A 26 -0.14 19.40 8.73
CA GLN A 26 0.00 18.33 9.73
C GLN A 26 -1.31 17.57 10.01
N GLN A 27 -2.47 18.21 9.85
CA GLN A 27 -3.78 17.59 10.12
C GLN A 27 -4.17 16.58 9.03
N ALA A 28 -3.80 16.83 7.77
CA ALA A 28 -4.10 15.92 6.66
C ALA A 28 -3.31 14.59 6.73
N TRP A 29 -2.09 14.60 7.29
CA TRP A 29 -1.22 13.41 7.34
C TRP A 29 -1.61 12.45 8.46
N LYS A 30 -2.03 12.99 9.61
CA LYS A 30 -2.57 12.18 10.72
C LYS A 30 -3.83 11.41 10.32
N ALA A 31 -4.65 11.94 9.42
CA ALA A 31 -5.87 11.26 8.96
C ALA A 31 -5.61 9.93 8.23
N ARG A 32 -4.40 9.70 7.71
CA ARG A 32 -3.99 8.42 7.08
C ARG A 32 -3.14 7.54 8.01
N GLY A 33 -3.06 7.86 9.30
CA GLY A 33 -2.22 7.15 10.27
C GLY A 33 -0.72 7.35 10.06
N ARG A 34 -0.31 8.41 9.33
CA ARG A 34 1.10 8.69 9.06
C ARG A 34 1.65 9.71 10.05
N GLU A 35 2.63 9.28 10.84
CA GLU A 35 3.38 10.12 11.77
C GLU A 35 4.71 10.52 11.12
N GLU A 36 4.64 11.42 10.15
CA GLU A 36 5.81 11.97 9.48
C GLU A 36 6.10 13.37 10.02
N ALA A 37 7.37 13.69 10.22
CA ALA A 37 7.80 15.02 10.64
C ALA A 37 8.94 15.51 9.76
N VAL A 38 8.88 16.78 9.36
CA VAL A 38 9.97 17.47 8.69
C VAL A 38 10.35 18.66 9.55
N VAL A 39 11.62 18.73 9.93
CA VAL A 39 12.16 19.74 10.84
C VAL A 39 13.38 20.37 10.17
N VAL A 40 13.57 21.67 10.37
CA VAL A 40 14.77 22.38 9.95
C VAL A 40 15.66 22.55 11.18
N THR A 41 16.96 22.33 11.04
CA THR A 41 17.94 22.59 12.12
C THR A 41 17.98 24.06 12.51
N ASP A 42 18.41 24.39 13.73
CA ASP A 42 18.47 25.77 14.24
C ASP A 42 19.27 26.72 13.33
N ASP A 43 20.29 26.20 12.64
CA ASP A 43 21.12 26.95 11.68
C ASP A 43 20.44 27.19 10.32
N GLY A 44 19.25 26.62 10.08
CA GLY A 44 18.49 26.76 8.82
C GLY A 44 19.05 25.98 7.61
N ASN A 45 20.23 25.38 7.74
CA ASN A 45 20.97 24.79 6.62
C ASN A 45 20.57 23.35 6.26
N ILE A 46 20.00 22.60 7.21
CA ILE A 46 19.68 21.19 7.04
C ILE A 46 18.18 20.96 7.28
N VAL A 47 17.56 20.23 6.36
CA VAL A 47 16.20 19.71 6.51
C VAL A 47 16.29 18.24 6.91
N VAL A 48 15.72 17.90 8.06
CA VAL A 48 15.65 16.56 8.61
C VAL A 48 14.25 16.01 8.41
N CYS A 49 14.14 14.83 7.80
CA CYS A 49 12.88 14.14 7.57
C CYS A 49 12.82 12.85 8.41
N TRP A 50 11.80 12.74 9.26
CA TRP A 50 11.48 11.54 10.01
C TRP A 50 10.27 10.84 9.38
N HIS A 51 10.50 9.65 8.85
CA HIS A 51 9.49 8.83 8.17
C HIS A 51 9.52 7.37 8.69
N PRO A 52 8.88 7.08 9.83
CA PRO A 52 8.80 5.72 10.36
C PRO A 52 7.96 4.81 9.45
N GLU A 53 8.20 3.50 9.54
CA GLU A 53 7.38 2.50 8.85
C GLU A 53 5.97 2.42 9.45
N LEU A 54 4.96 2.40 8.58
CA LEU A 54 3.56 2.35 8.98
C LEU A 54 3.16 0.91 9.32
N LYS A 55 2.63 0.71 10.52
CA LYS A 55 2.03 -0.58 10.92
C LYS A 55 0.52 -0.54 10.67
N VAL A 56 0.00 -1.60 10.05
CA VAL A 56 -1.46 -1.76 9.87
C VAL A 56 -2.08 -2.18 11.22
N PRO A 57 -3.06 -1.43 11.76
CA PRO A 57 -3.74 -1.81 13.00
C PRO A 57 -4.48 -3.14 12.86
N TYR A 58 -4.52 -3.93 13.94
CA TYR A 58 -5.19 -5.23 13.95
C TYR A 58 -6.68 -5.14 13.58
N GLU A 59 -7.37 -4.10 14.02
CA GLU A 59 -8.79 -3.83 13.74
C GLU A 59 -9.09 -3.66 12.23
N MET A 60 -8.09 -3.30 11.43
CA MET A 60 -8.22 -3.14 9.97
C MET A 60 -7.90 -4.43 9.21
N THR A 61 -7.60 -5.52 9.92
CA THR A 61 -7.36 -6.84 9.32
C THR A 61 -8.62 -7.70 9.40
N LYS A 62 -8.74 -8.65 8.46
CA LYS A 62 -9.81 -9.66 8.49
C LYS A 62 -9.21 -11.01 8.87
N PRO A 63 -9.92 -11.85 9.64
CA PRO A 63 -9.47 -13.20 9.89
C PRO A 63 -9.36 -13.96 8.56
N LEU A 64 -8.40 -14.87 8.49
CA LEU A 64 -8.26 -15.78 7.35
C LEU A 64 -9.48 -16.70 7.31
N PRO A 65 -10.11 -16.92 6.14
CA PRO A 65 -11.21 -17.86 6.02
C PRO A 65 -10.71 -19.28 6.31
N GLU A 66 -11.54 -20.07 7.00
CA GLU A 66 -11.25 -21.47 7.23
C GLU A 66 -11.31 -22.26 5.91
N PRO A 67 -10.41 -23.23 5.68
CA PRO A 67 -10.44 -24.03 4.47
C PRO A 67 -11.70 -24.90 4.42
N PRO A 68 -12.35 -25.06 3.25
CA PRO A 68 -13.52 -25.91 3.12
C PRO A 68 -13.16 -27.38 3.45
N GLN A 69 -13.98 -28.04 4.27
CA GLN A 69 -13.79 -29.43 4.69
C GLN A 69 -14.44 -30.45 3.74
N ASP A 70 -14.88 -30.04 2.55
CA ASP A 70 -15.70 -30.85 1.66
C ASP A 70 -14.86 -31.89 0.89
N THR A 71 -14.45 -32.95 1.58
CA THR A 71 -13.95 -34.16 0.96
C THR A 71 -14.96 -35.29 1.13
N ASP A 72 -15.50 -35.81 0.03
CA ASP A 72 -16.46 -36.92 -0.02
C ASP A 72 -15.86 -38.28 0.47
N SER A 73 -14.64 -38.30 1.00
CA SER A 73 -13.90 -39.52 1.35
C SER A 73 -13.37 -39.49 2.77
N LEU A 74 -13.35 -40.66 3.41
CA LEU A 74 -12.79 -40.87 4.76
C LEU A 74 -11.27 -40.57 4.86
N LEU A 75 -10.57 -40.41 3.74
CA LEU A 75 -9.13 -40.17 3.66
C LEU A 75 -8.82 -38.76 3.14
N LYS A 76 -7.77 -38.15 3.69
CA LYS A 76 -7.35 -36.75 3.46
C LYS A 76 -6.66 -36.48 2.11
N VAL A 77 -6.69 -37.42 1.16
CA VAL A 77 -5.77 -37.46 -0.01
C VAL A 77 -6.49 -37.24 -1.35
N GLN A 78 -7.76 -36.85 -1.35
CA GLN A 78 -8.49 -36.71 -2.62
C GLN A 78 -8.37 -35.32 -3.24
N TYR A 79 -8.22 -35.31 -4.57
CA TYR A 79 -8.39 -34.11 -5.36
C TYR A 79 -9.82 -33.57 -5.23
N SER A 80 -9.95 -32.27 -4.97
CA SER A 80 -11.24 -31.60 -4.99
C SER A 80 -11.96 -31.81 -6.33
N LYS A 81 -13.30 -31.78 -6.30
CA LYS A 81 -14.12 -31.89 -7.51
C LYS A 81 -13.71 -30.87 -8.58
N GLU A 82 -13.34 -29.66 -8.14
CA GLU A 82 -12.82 -28.58 -8.99
C GLU A 82 -11.53 -28.97 -9.73
N MET A 83 -10.57 -29.59 -9.03
CA MET A 83 -9.33 -30.05 -9.67
C MET A 83 -9.60 -31.10 -10.75
N LYS A 84 -10.54 -32.02 -10.51
CA LYS A 84 -10.92 -33.01 -11.53
C LYS A 84 -11.54 -32.36 -12.77
N GLN A 85 -12.28 -31.27 -12.61
CA GLN A 85 -12.89 -30.53 -13.74
C GLN A 85 -11.85 -29.77 -14.56
N LEU A 86 -10.78 -29.27 -13.94
CA LEU A 86 -9.69 -28.55 -14.63
C LEU A 86 -8.92 -29.43 -15.63
N PHE A 87 -8.73 -30.72 -15.32
CA PHE A 87 -8.00 -31.65 -16.19
C PHE A 87 -8.85 -32.29 -17.29
N GLN A 88 -10.14 -31.95 -17.39
CA GLN A 88 -10.99 -32.44 -18.46
C GLN A 88 -10.61 -31.79 -19.79
N LYS A 89 -10.49 -32.59 -20.85
CA LYS A 89 -10.22 -32.10 -22.20
C LYS A 89 -11.46 -31.36 -22.73
N LYS A 90 -11.43 -30.02 -22.70
CA LYS A 90 -12.45 -29.14 -23.30
C LYS A 90 -12.06 -28.71 -24.71
N HIS A 91 -13.03 -28.38 -25.54
CA HIS A 91 -12.78 -27.77 -26.85
C HIS A 91 -12.14 -26.37 -26.68
N PRO A 92 -11.19 -25.94 -27.54
CA PRO A 92 -10.48 -24.66 -27.40
C PRO A 92 -11.38 -23.43 -27.25
N TYR A 93 -12.56 -23.45 -27.88
CA TYR A 93 -13.55 -22.39 -27.72
C TYR A 93 -13.99 -22.18 -26.26
N PHE A 94 -14.30 -23.28 -25.55
CA PHE A 94 -14.73 -23.21 -24.15
C PHE A 94 -13.58 -22.79 -23.24
N ILE A 95 -12.36 -23.27 -23.51
CA ILE A 95 -11.15 -22.86 -22.79
C ILE A 95 -10.96 -21.34 -22.91
N ASN A 96 -11.06 -20.79 -24.11
CA ASN A 96 -10.90 -19.36 -24.34
C ASN A 96 -12.00 -18.52 -23.67
N LYS A 97 -13.23 -19.06 -23.61
CA LYS A 97 -14.34 -18.42 -22.88
C LYS A 97 -14.07 -18.39 -21.38
N ASP A 98 -13.72 -19.53 -20.78
CA ASP A 98 -13.40 -19.66 -19.37
C ASP A 98 -12.23 -18.73 -18.98
N LEU A 99 -11.16 -18.74 -19.78
CA LEU A 99 -9.98 -17.88 -19.57
C LEU A 99 -10.31 -16.38 -19.61
N ARG A 100 -11.21 -15.98 -20.52
CA ARG A 100 -11.66 -14.60 -20.65
C ARG A 100 -12.46 -14.14 -19.42
N GLU A 101 -13.34 -15.01 -18.92
CA GLU A 101 -14.20 -14.73 -17.77
C GLU A 101 -13.37 -14.70 -16.47
N LEU A 102 -12.42 -15.62 -16.30
CA LEU A 102 -11.54 -15.67 -15.14
C LEU A 102 -10.58 -14.46 -15.04
N THR A 103 -10.08 -13.98 -16.17
CA THR A 103 -9.06 -12.91 -16.19
C THR A 103 -9.62 -11.52 -16.52
N PHE A 104 -10.93 -11.42 -16.75
CA PHE A 104 -11.59 -10.18 -17.20
C PHE A 104 -10.90 -9.55 -18.44
N THR A 105 -10.45 -10.40 -19.36
CA THR A 105 -9.75 -9.96 -20.59
C THR A 105 -10.67 -9.99 -21.82
N THR A 106 -10.14 -9.67 -23.01
CA THR A 106 -10.87 -9.79 -24.27
C THR A 106 -10.54 -11.08 -25.01
N LYS A 107 -11.43 -11.52 -25.91
CA LYS A 107 -11.28 -12.80 -26.64
C LYS A 107 -10.02 -12.87 -27.52
N HIS A 108 -9.54 -11.74 -28.03
CA HIS A 108 -8.44 -11.67 -29.01
C HIS A 108 -7.07 -12.04 -28.44
N ARG A 109 -6.91 -12.01 -27.11
CA ARG A 109 -5.68 -12.40 -26.44
C ARG A 109 -5.42 -13.91 -26.48
N TRP A 110 -6.51 -14.70 -26.51
CA TRP A 110 -6.48 -16.16 -26.34
C TRP A 110 -6.52 -16.94 -27.66
N PHE A 111 -6.62 -16.25 -28.80
CA PHE A 111 -6.40 -16.89 -30.09
C PHE A 111 -4.91 -16.98 -30.38
N PRO A 112 -4.44 -18.12 -30.92
CA PRO A 112 -3.04 -18.25 -31.31
C PRO A 112 -2.71 -17.17 -32.32
N ARG A 113 -1.58 -16.50 -32.10
CA ARG A 113 -0.99 -15.62 -33.11
C ARG A 113 -0.16 -16.48 -34.06
N GLY A 114 -0.13 -16.08 -35.33
CA GLY A 114 0.83 -16.64 -36.28
C GLY A 114 2.27 -16.43 -35.83
N GLU A 115 3.20 -17.02 -36.58
CA GLU A 115 4.63 -17.09 -36.23
C GLU A 115 5.20 -15.75 -35.71
N LYS A 116 6.07 -15.88 -34.69
CA LYS A 116 6.55 -14.79 -33.83
C LYS A 116 7.03 -13.61 -34.66
N ARG A 117 6.27 -12.51 -34.70
CA ARG A 117 6.64 -11.39 -35.58
C ARG A 117 8.02 -10.82 -35.25
N PHE A 118 8.39 -10.55 -33.99
CA PHE A 118 9.74 -10.07 -33.62
C PHE A 118 10.10 -10.31 -32.15
N ALA A 119 9.63 -11.42 -31.54
CA ALA A 119 9.88 -11.67 -30.12
C ALA A 119 11.33 -12.14 -29.88
N LYS A 120 12.14 -11.30 -29.21
CA LYS A 120 13.50 -11.66 -28.79
C LYS A 120 13.43 -12.83 -27.79
N LYS A 121 14.13 -13.94 -28.08
CA LYS A 121 14.14 -15.14 -27.21
C LYS A 121 14.80 -14.87 -25.86
N ASN A 122 15.93 -14.16 -25.88
CA ASN A 122 16.70 -13.81 -24.69
C ASN A 122 16.83 -12.28 -24.63
N PRO A 123 15.80 -11.55 -24.16
CA PRO A 123 15.96 -10.13 -23.89
C PRO A 123 16.99 -9.94 -22.75
N PRO A 124 17.78 -8.85 -22.77
CA PRO A 124 18.70 -8.55 -21.68
C PRO A 124 17.91 -8.35 -20.38
N ARG A 125 18.43 -8.89 -19.28
CA ARG A 125 17.83 -8.73 -17.94
C ARG A 125 18.35 -7.42 -17.34
N ASP A 126 17.44 -6.52 -16.98
CA ASP A 126 17.76 -5.17 -16.49
C ASP A 126 18.54 -5.19 -15.14
N ARG A 127 18.39 -6.25 -14.35
CA ARG A 127 19.12 -6.46 -13.09
C ARG A 127 19.78 -7.83 -13.08
N GLU A 128 21.09 -7.87 -13.38
CA GLU A 128 21.84 -9.12 -13.55
C GLU A 128 22.10 -9.87 -12.22
N TYR A 129 22.19 -9.13 -11.10
CA TYR A 129 22.55 -9.64 -9.76
C TYR A 129 21.38 -9.70 -8.77
N LEU A 130 20.14 -9.55 -9.24
CA LEU A 130 18.90 -9.75 -8.48
C LEU A 130 18.13 -10.98 -9.00
#